data_AF-A0A0J6S155-F1
#
_entry.id   AF-A0A0J6S155-F1
#
_cell.length_a   1.000
_cell.length_b   1.000
_cell.length_c   1.000
_cell.angle_alpha   90.00
_cell.angle_beta   90.00
_cell.angle_gamma   90.00
#
_symmetry.space_group_name_H-M   'P 1'
#
loop_
_entity.id
_entity.type
_entity.pdbx_description
1 polymer ?
#
loop_
_entity_poly.entity_id
_entity_poly.type
_entity_poly.pdbx_seq_one_letter_code
_entity_poly.pdbx_strand_id
1 'polypeptide(L)'
;MAAWAGASGPGLLPAVAAAKVRAGEAAGQAAAIAHQVHGAIGFTEEHRLHLYTGRLRAWRDAFGREAEWAQVLGRHLIAAGPEGLWPAITAA
;
A
#
# COMPACT_ATOMS: atom_id res chain seq x y z
N MET A 1 -8.16 13.80 8.17
CA MET A 1 -8.80 14.58 7.09
C MET A 1 -7.71 15.39 6.38
N ALA A 2 -6.93 14.77 5.49
CA ALA A 2 -5.84 15.44 4.78
C ALA A 2 -5.85 15.06 3.30
N ALA A 3 -5.64 16.09 2.48
CA ALA A 3 -5.88 16.14 1.05
C ALA A 3 -4.93 15.24 0.23
N TRP A 4 -5.48 14.18 -0.36
CA TRP A 4 -4.92 13.48 -1.53
C TRP A 4 -5.70 13.81 -2.81
N ALA A 5 -6.43 14.93 -2.80
CA ALA A 5 -7.31 15.38 -3.89
C ALA A 5 -6.58 15.67 -5.23
N GLY A 6 -5.27 15.45 -5.32
CA GLY A 6 -4.44 15.72 -6.48
C GLY A 6 -4.30 14.58 -7.50
N ALA A 7 -4.94 13.43 -7.30
CA ALA A 7 -5.00 12.37 -8.32
C ALA A 7 -5.98 12.76 -9.43
N SER A 8 -5.61 13.72 -10.27
CA SER A 8 -6.46 14.26 -11.33
C SER A 8 -6.35 13.42 -12.61
N GLY A 9 -7.36 12.59 -12.83
CA GLY A 9 -7.60 11.81 -14.05
C GLY A 9 -8.64 10.70 -13.78
N PRO A 10 -9.62 10.45 -14.68
CA PRO A 10 -10.54 9.33 -14.50
C PRO A 10 -9.74 8.02 -14.38
N GLY A 11 -9.97 7.25 -13.29
CA GLY A 11 -9.25 6.00 -13.00
C GLY A 11 -7.97 6.14 -12.17
N LEU A 12 -7.41 7.33 -11.97
CA LEU A 12 -6.15 7.50 -11.23
C LEU A 12 -6.32 7.23 -9.72
N LEU A 13 -7.42 7.70 -9.12
CA LEU A 13 -7.70 7.47 -7.70
C LEU A 13 -7.77 5.97 -7.34
N PRO A 14 -8.62 5.13 -7.99
CA PRO A 14 -8.71 3.72 -7.63
C PRO A 14 -7.38 2.99 -7.85
N ALA A 15 -6.63 3.32 -8.90
CA ALA A 15 -5.30 2.76 -9.14
C ALA A 15 -4.30 3.12 -8.03
N VAL A 16 -4.22 4.40 -7.63
CA VAL A 16 -3.34 4.86 -6.55
C VAL A 16 -3.73 4.23 -5.21
N ALA A 17 -5.02 4.19 -4.91
CA ALA A 17 -5.52 3.60 -3.67
C ALA A 17 -5.22 2.10 -3.59
N ALA A 18 -5.47 1.35 -4.67
CA ALA A 18 -5.13 -0.06 -4.77
C ALA A 18 -3.61 -0.27 -4.64
N ALA A 19 -2.80 0.49 -5.36
CA ALA A 19 -1.34 0.40 -5.30
C ALA A 19 -0.82 0.67 -3.88
N LYS A 20 -1.32 1.70 -3.19
CA LYS A 20 -0.91 2.03 -1.82
C LYS A 20 -1.26 0.91 -0.84
N VAL A 21 -2.47 0.35 -0.93
CA VAL A 21 -2.89 -0.80 -0.10
C VAL A 21 -1.98 -2.00 -0.36
N ARG A 22 -1.83 -2.41 -1.62
CA ARG A 22 -1.04 -3.61 -1.97
C ARG A 22 0.43 -3.48 -1.61
N ALA A 23 1.04 -2.32 -1.87
CA ALA A 23 2.44 -2.08 -1.54
C ALA A 23 2.67 -2.06 -0.02
N GLY A 24 1.76 -1.48 0.77
CA GLY A 24 1.85 -1.44 2.22
C GLY A 24 1.74 -2.82 2.88
N GLU A 25 0.79 -3.65 2.42
CA GLU A 25 0.67 -5.05 2.85
C GLU A 25 1.93 -5.86 2.51
N ALA A 26 2.40 -5.73 1.26
CA ALA A 26 3.59 -6.44 0.78
C ALA A 26 4.86 -6.03 1.54
N ALA A 27 4.99 -4.76 1.94
CA ALA A 27 6.14 -4.28 2.71
C ALA A 27 6.29 -5.04 4.04
N GLY A 28 5.19 -5.30 4.74
CA GLY A 28 5.20 -6.09 5.99
C GLY A 28 5.62 -7.54 5.75
N GLN A 29 5.05 -8.17 4.73
CA GLN A 29 5.37 -9.56 4.38
C GLN A 29 6.82 -9.73 3.92
N ALA A 30 7.30 -8.83 3.06
CA ALA A 30 8.67 -8.83 2.57
C ALA A 30 9.69 -8.68 3.70
N ALA A 31 9.44 -7.76 4.64
CA ALA A 31 10.27 -7.60 5.82
C ALA A 31 10.29 -8.87 6.69
N ALA A 32 9.14 -9.49 6.91
CA ALA A 32 9.04 -10.73 7.68
C ALA A 32 9.81 -11.88 7.01
N ILE A 33 9.61 -12.13 5.72
CA ILE A 33 10.30 -13.16 4.95
C ILE A 33 11.81 -12.93 4.99
N ALA A 34 12.26 -11.69 4.75
CA ALA A 34 13.68 -11.37 4.77
C ALA A 34 14.31 -11.66 6.15
N HIS A 35 13.64 -11.32 7.25
CA HIS A 35 14.13 -11.65 8.59
C HIS A 35 14.14 -13.16 8.85
N GLN A 36 13.17 -13.93 8.34
CA GLN A 36 13.18 -15.38 8.47
C GLN A 36 14.37 -16.02 7.72
N VAL A 37 14.72 -15.52 6.54
CA VAL A 37 15.87 -16.04 5.76
C VAL A 37 17.21 -15.76 6.44
N HIS A 38 17.36 -14.56 7.04
CA HIS A 38 18.65 -14.16 7.64
C HIS A 38 18.77 -14.56 9.12
N GLY A 39 17.66 -14.76 9.83
CA GLY A 39 17.68 -15.01 11.28
C GLY A 39 18.16 -13.80 12.08
N ALA A 40 18.80 -14.05 13.22
CA ALA A 40 19.18 -13.00 14.18
C ALA A 40 20.10 -11.92 13.60
N ILE A 41 21.03 -12.29 12.70
CA ILE A 41 21.95 -11.33 12.05
C ILE A 41 21.19 -10.25 11.26
N GLY A 42 19.97 -10.54 10.81
CA GLY A 42 19.12 -9.59 10.11
C GLY A 42 18.71 -8.38 10.96
N PHE A 43 18.85 -8.46 12.28
CA PHE A 43 18.54 -7.40 13.24
C PHE A 43 19.78 -6.64 13.75
N THR A 44 20.98 -7.13 13.45
CA THR A 44 22.22 -6.55 13.97
C THR A 44 22.85 -5.58 12.98
N GLU A 45 23.88 -4.84 13.40
CA GLU A 45 24.56 -3.85 12.56
C GLU A 45 25.42 -4.48 11.45
N GLU A 46 25.86 -5.73 11.66
CA GLU A 46 26.67 -6.51 10.73
C GLU A 46 25.93 -6.82 9.41
N HIS A 47 24.60 -6.75 9.39
CA HIS A 47 23.80 -6.94 8.19
C HIS A 47 22.88 -5.74 7.91
N ARG A 48 22.79 -5.34 6.63
CA ARG A 48 22.06 -4.14 6.21
C ARG A 48 20.52 -4.30 6.21
N LEU A 49 19.99 -5.47 6.56
CA LEU A 49 18.56 -5.79 6.45
C LEU A 49 17.71 -4.84 7.31
N HIS A 50 18.12 -4.58 8.55
CA HIS A 50 17.39 -3.71 9.48
C HIS A 50 17.16 -2.28 8.92
N LEU A 51 18.09 -1.75 8.10
CA LEU A 51 17.94 -0.46 7.43
C LEU A 51 16.82 -0.47 6.39
N TYR A 52 16.70 -1.56 5.62
CA TYR A 52 15.67 -1.70 4.60
C TYR A 52 14.30 -1.96 5.23
N THR A 53 14.21 -2.82 6.24
CA THR A 53 12.93 -3.11 6.92
C THR A 53 12.41 -1.93 7.73
N GLY A 54 13.32 -1.12 8.30
CA GLY A 54 12.97 0.18 8.90
C GLY A 54 12.38 1.16 7.88
N ARG A 55 12.99 1.29 6.69
CA ARG A 55 12.46 2.13 5.60
C ARG A 55 11.10 1.65 5.10
N LEU A 56 10.94 0.34 4.90
CA LEU A 56 9.67 -0.25 4.49
C LEU A 56 8.56 0.10 5.49
N ARG A 57 8.82 0.01 6.79
CA ARG A 57 7.86 0.41 7.83
C ARG A 57 7.52 1.91 7.76
N ALA A 58 8.54 2.76 7.64
CA ALA A 58 8.32 4.21 7.56
C ALA A 58 7.48 4.60 6.32
N TRP A 59 7.78 4.03 5.15
CA TRP A 59 7.03 4.31 3.92
C TRP A 59 5.63 3.70 3.92
N ARG A 60 5.46 2.56 4.57
CA ARG A 60 4.16 1.92 4.77
C ARG A 60 3.20 2.85 5.51
N ASP A 61 3.65 3.47 6.60
CA ASP A 61 2.83 4.34 7.44
C ASP A 61 2.70 5.77 6.89
N ALA A 62 3.56 6.16 5.94
CA ALA A 62 3.50 7.46 5.31
C ALA A 62 2.26 7.64 4.42
N PHE A 63 1.73 8.86 4.38
CA PHE A 63 0.60 9.26 3.52
C PHE A 63 -0.68 8.45 3.72
N GLY A 64 -0.98 8.05 4.96
CA GLY A 64 -2.17 7.30 5.31
C GLY A 64 -1.95 5.78 5.22
N ARG A 65 -2.56 5.06 6.17
CA ARG A 65 -2.43 3.60 6.28
C ARG A 65 -3.31 2.87 5.29
N GLU A 66 -3.05 1.59 5.07
CA GLU A 66 -3.78 0.77 4.10
C GLU A 66 -5.28 0.75 4.40
N ALA A 67 -5.68 0.68 5.67
CA ALA A 67 -7.08 0.70 6.06
C ALA A 67 -7.79 1.99 5.61
N GLU A 68 -7.11 3.14 5.66
CA GLU A 68 -7.68 4.42 5.23
C GLU A 68 -7.83 4.44 3.70
N TRP A 69 -6.83 3.97 2.97
CA TRP A 69 -6.87 3.87 1.51
C TRP A 69 -7.86 2.83 1.00
N ALA A 70 -8.02 1.71 1.70
CA ALA A 70 -9.04 0.70 1.40
C ALA A 70 -10.45 1.28 1.53
N GLN A 71 -10.70 2.12 2.54
CA GLN A 71 -11.97 2.83 2.67
C GLN A 71 -12.17 3.87 1.56
N VAL A 72 -11.12 4.60 1.16
CA VAL A 72 -11.18 5.55 0.04
C VAL A 72 -11.53 4.82 -1.26
N LEU A 73 -10.85 3.70 -1.55
CA LEU A 73 -11.12 2.85 -2.71
C LEU A 73 -12.56 2.32 -2.68
N GLY A 74 -13.00 1.77 -1.54
CA GLY A 74 -14.35 1.23 -1.39
C GLY A 74 -15.43 2.29 -1.61
N ARG A 75 -15.30 3.48 -1.01
CA ARG A 75 -16.24 4.59 -1.22
C ARG A 75 -16.28 5.02 -2.69
N HIS A 76 -15.13 5.08 -3.36
CA HIS A 76 -15.06 5.45 -4.77
C HIS A 76 -15.78 4.43 -5.66
N LEU A 77 -15.52 3.13 -5.44
CA LEU A 77 -16.15 2.06 -6.21
C LEU A 77 -17.66 1.95 -5.95
N ILE A 78 -18.11 2.14 -4.71
CA ILE A 78 -19.54 2.16 -4.37
C ILE A 78 -20.26 3.33 -5.07
N ALA A 79 -19.63 4.50 -5.11
CA ALA A 79 -20.20 5.68 -5.77
C ALA A 79 -20.33 5.53 -7.30
N ALA A 80 -19.52 4.66 -7.92
CA ALA A 80 -19.62 4.34 -9.34
C ALA A 80 -20.85 3.48 -9.69
N GLY A 81 -21.53 2.90 -8.69
CA GLY A 81 -22.68 2.02 -8.87
C GLY A 81 -22.31 0.62 -9.39
N PRO A 82 -23.29 -0.30 -9.45
CA PRO A 82 -23.06 -1.70 -9.81
C PRO A 82 -22.47 -1.88 -11.21
N GLU A 83 -22.95 -1.10 -12.19
CA GLU A 83 -22.47 -1.14 -13.57
C GLU A 83 -21.05 -0.57 -13.74
N GLY A 84 -20.63 0.32 -12.84
CA GLY A 84 -19.31 0.95 -12.86
C GLY A 84 -18.22 0.11 -12.16
N LEU A 85 -18.61 -0.82 -11.28
CA LEU A 85 -17.67 -1.62 -10.48
C LEU A 85 -16.81 -2.53 -11.35
N TRP A 86 -17.43 -3.35 -12.20
CA TRP A 86 -16.71 -4.37 -12.96
C TRP A 86 -15.71 -3.77 -13.95
N PRO A 87 -16.06 -2.73 -14.73
CA PRO A 87 -15.09 -2.02 -15.56
C PRO A 87 -13.95 -1.41 -14.73
N ALA A 88 -14.24 -0.83 -13.56
CA ALA A 88 -13.24 -0.17 -12.74
C ALA A 88 -12.15 -1.12 -12.19
N ILE A 89 -12.47 -2.40 -11.97
CA ILE A 89 -11.48 -3.39 -11.47
C ILE A 89 -10.83 -4.22 -12.58
N THR A 90 -11.34 -4.18 -13.82
CA THR A 90 -10.85 -5.00 -14.95
C THR A 90 -10.16 -4.22 -16.05
N ALA A 91 -10.23 -2.88 -16.05
CA ALA A 91 -9.67 -2.00 -17.09
C ALA A 91 -8.13 -1.90 -17.12
N ALA A 92 -7.41 -2.97 -16.77
CA ALA A 92 -5.95 -3.05 -16.78
C ALA A 92 -5.36 -2.93 -18.19
#